data_AF-A0A8S3V5G6-F1
#
_entry.id   AF-A0A8S3V5G6-F1
#
_cell.length_a   1.000
_cell.length_b   1.000
_cell.length_c   1.000
_cell.angle_alpha   90.00
_cell.angle_beta   90.00
_cell.angle_gamma   90.00
#
_symmetry.space_group_name_H-M   'P 1'
#
loop_
_entity.id
_entity.type
_entity.pdbx_description
1 polymer ?
#
loop_
_entity_poly.entity_id
_entity_poly.type
_entity_poly.pdbx_seq_one_letter_code
_entity_poly.pdbx_strand_id
1 'polypeptide(L)'
;MVGSLFEEDDERFIDSKDERYESQGRLDTLHKLGMITSELSEEMIIDRAHSVYKISTIDMQFALDRCKKFVSYLYKERTSIMQNEKLLRKLQDIKFLPVKRRQMNWKLDWGGEGPESYEYASLKQEKDNVPVVFQCPSKLYSETILELVCALEAVLDNSRLPLDIDAQFIKGLGVADEEDVSFKLVLDNLTTICKSCSDVILAADELHILDRTTLKIYKYFDKVYKKNAHDEEKLEEIMQVLNDYSNEKLVLLNGTFVKPCQLFLNLSEDCTPHLYSLNTAVHLKGLKGFIKLLRIPDRCSVQRTIEILESLHTQQESKKCQIMKSRYT
;
A
#
# COMPACT_ATOMS: atom_id res chain seq x y z
N MET A 1 14.13 -20.19 21.23
CA MET A 1 15.19 -21.12 20.77
C MET A 1 15.11 -21.20 19.25
N VAL A 2 16.24 -21.41 18.56
CA VAL A 2 16.27 -21.57 17.08
C VAL A 2 15.44 -22.76 16.63
N GLY A 3 15.36 -23.82 17.45
CA GLY A 3 14.60 -25.04 17.13
C GLY A 3 13.13 -24.81 16.78
N SER A 4 12.49 -23.73 17.26
CA SER A 4 11.10 -23.43 16.88
C SER A 4 10.92 -23.06 15.39
N LEU A 5 12.00 -22.74 14.69
CA LEU A 5 12.03 -22.42 13.25
C LEU A 5 12.10 -23.65 12.35
N PHE A 6 12.20 -24.84 12.94
CA PHE A 6 12.42 -26.11 12.25
C PHE A 6 11.26 -27.07 12.53
N GLU A 7 10.98 -27.90 11.54
CA GLU A 7 10.04 -29.02 11.61
C GLU A 7 10.72 -30.23 12.22
N GLU A 8 9.94 -31.20 12.69
CA GLU A 8 10.49 -32.49 13.11
C GLU A 8 11.20 -33.17 11.93
N ASP A 9 10.64 -33.03 10.72
CA ASP A 9 11.20 -33.56 9.47
C ASP A 9 12.47 -32.83 8.99
N ASP A 10 12.81 -31.66 9.56
CA ASP A 10 14.10 -31.02 9.27
C ASP A 10 15.28 -31.77 9.93
N GLU A 11 15.01 -32.77 10.79
CA GLU A 11 15.96 -33.65 11.51
C GLU A 11 17.09 -32.90 12.24
N ARG A 12 16.90 -31.60 12.50
CA ARG A 12 17.99 -30.70 12.90
C ARG A 12 18.16 -30.58 14.41
N PHE A 13 17.07 -30.76 15.16
CA PHE A 13 17.07 -30.65 16.60
C PHE A 13 16.67 -31.99 17.20
N ILE A 14 17.51 -32.46 18.11
CA ILE A 14 17.23 -33.62 18.93
C ILE A 14 16.18 -33.22 19.98
N ASP A 15 15.23 -34.12 20.27
CA ASP A 15 14.29 -33.91 21.37
C ASP A 15 15.08 -33.70 22.67
N SER A 16 14.90 -32.53 23.28
CA SER A 16 15.56 -32.13 24.54
C SER A 16 15.30 -33.08 25.72
N LYS A 17 14.35 -34.02 25.59
CA LYS A 17 14.02 -35.03 26.59
C LYS A 17 14.69 -36.39 26.36
N ASP A 18 15.52 -36.52 25.33
CA ASP A 18 16.18 -37.77 25.01
C ASP A 18 17.48 -37.92 25.83
N GLU A 19 17.40 -38.73 26.88
CA GLU A 19 18.49 -39.05 27.83
C GLU A 19 19.78 -39.54 27.13
N ARG A 20 19.70 -39.97 25.85
CA ARG A 20 20.86 -40.41 25.06
C ARG A 20 21.87 -39.29 24.77
N TYR A 21 21.53 -38.03 25.00
CA TYR A 21 22.36 -36.88 24.64
C TYR A 21 22.94 -36.10 25.83
N GLU A 22 22.83 -36.62 27.05
CA GLU A 22 23.31 -35.94 28.28
C GLU A 22 24.83 -35.89 28.43
N SER A 23 25.60 -36.70 27.69
CA SER A 23 27.07 -36.69 27.83
C SER A 23 27.70 -35.44 27.22
N GLN A 24 28.58 -34.75 27.95
CA GLN A 24 29.24 -33.52 27.51
C GLN A 24 29.92 -33.63 26.13
N GLY A 25 30.61 -34.74 25.84
CA GLY A 25 31.24 -34.95 24.53
C GLY A 25 30.25 -35.06 23.37
N ARG A 26 29.03 -35.55 23.61
CA ARG A 26 27.95 -35.54 22.62
C ARG A 26 27.39 -34.14 22.47
N LEU A 27 27.15 -33.40 23.56
CA LEU A 27 26.72 -32.00 23.50
C LEU A 27 27.70 -31.12 22.70
N ASP A 28 29.00 -31.30 22.90
CA ASP A 28 30.04 -30.58 22.14
C ASP A 28 30.01 -30.95 20.64
N THR A 29 29.74 -32.22 20.33
CA THR A 29 29.58 -32.69 18.94
C THR A 29 28.32 -32.10 18.30
N LEU A 30 27.20 -32.07 19.03
CA LEU A 30 25.95 -31.48 18.57
C LEU A 30 26.05 -29.96 18.40
N HIS A 31 26.81 -29.29 19.26
CA HIS A 31 27.14 -27.87 19.09
C HIS A 31 27.98 -27.64 17.83
N LYS A 32 29.01 -28.46 17.58
CA LYS A 32 29.82 -28.40 16.34
C LYS A 32 29.00 -28.68 15.08
N LEU A 33 27.98 -29.53 15.18
CA LEU A 33 27.04 -29.84 14.10
C LEU A 33 25.92 -28.78 13.95
N GLY A 34 25.89 -27.75 14.80
CA GLY A 34 24.87 -26.69 14.73
C GLY A 34 23.47 -27.14 15.17
N MET A 35 23.36 -28.24 15.92
CA MET A 35 22.11 -28.83 16.41
C MET A 35 21.65 -28.25 17.75
N ILE A 36 22.53 -27.52 18.45
CA ILE A 36 22.24 -26.86 19.75
C ILE A 36 22.58 -25.36 19.70
N THR A 37 23.03 -24.84 18.55
CA THR A 37 23.43 -23.43 18.44
C THR A 37 22.22 -22.50 18.44
N SER A 38 22.33 -21.40 19.19
CA SER A 38 21.31 -20.34 19.21
C SER A 38 21.36 -19.41 17.99
N GLU A 39 22.29 -19.64 17.08
CA GLU A 39 22.55 -18.83 15.89
C GLU A 39 22.43 -19.69 14.62
N LEU A 40 21.83 -19.09 13.59
CA LEU A 40 21.71 -19.63 12.25
C LEU A 40 22.82 -19.08 11.35
N SER A 41 23.42 -19.93 10.51
CA SER A 41 24.26 -19.46 9.42
C SER A 41 23.41 -18.72 8.38
N GLU A 42 24.04 -17.89 7.54
CA GLU A 42 23.35 -17.11 6.50
C GLU A 42 22.49 -17.97 5.57
N GLU A 43 23.03 -19.11 5.14
CA GLU A 43 22.33 -20.06 4.27
C GLU A 43 21.04 -20.56 4.92
N MET A 44 21.09 -20.84 6.22
CA MET A 44 19.93 -21.33 6.94
C MET A 44 18.90 -20.24 7.18
N ILE A 45 19.32 -18.99 7.41
CA ILE A 45 18.41 -17.85 7.49
C ILE A 45 17.62 -17.72 6.17
N ILE A 46 18.31 -17.84 5.04
CA ILE A 46 17.71 -17.79 3.69
C ILE A 46 16.73 -18.96 3.49
N ASP A 47 17.14 -20.19 3.85
CA ASP A 47 16.28 -21.37 3.74
C ASP A 47 15.01 -21.24 4.60
N ARG A 48 15.15 -20.70 5.82
CA ARG A 48 14.00 -20.44 6.70
C ARG A 48 13.07 -19.38 6.13
N ALA A 49 13.58 -18.33 5.49
CA ALA A 49 12.75 -17.36 4.77
C ALA A 49 11.95 -18.02 3.65
N HIS A 50 12.60 -18.85 2.81
CA HIS A 50 11.93 -19.58 1.74
C HIS A 50 10.88 -20.59 2.25
N SER A 51 11.13 -21.19 3.40
CA SER A 51 10.20 -22.16 4.01
C SER A 51 8.82 -21.57 4.27
N VAL A 52 8.72 -20.28 4.62
CA VAL A 52 7.42 -19.63 4.91
C VAL A 52 6.48 -19.71 3.71
N TYR A 53 6.95 -19.29 2.53
CA TYR A 53 6.14 -19.36 1.32
C TYR A 53 5.86 -20.80 0.89
N LYS A 54 6.86 -21.69 0.99
CA LYS A 54 6.69 -23.12 0.65
C LYS A 54 5.62 -23.78 1.52
N ILE A 55 5.60 -23.49 2.82
CA ILE A 55 4.60 -24.03 3.75
C ILE A 55 3.23 -23.43 3.46
N SER A 56 3.16 -22.17 3.04
CA SER A 56 1.89 -21.47 2.79
C SER A 56 1.03 -22.14 1.71
N THR A 57 1.63 -22.91 0.80
CA THR A 57 0.91 -23.68 -0.22
C THR A 57 0.30 -24.97 0.32
N ILE A 58 0.67 -25.38 1.55
CA ILE A 58 0.23 -26.63 2.20
C ILE A 58 -0.64 -26.30 3.42
N ASP A 59 -0.13 -25.48 4.34
CA ASP A 59 -0.81 -25.06 5.57
C ASP A 59 -0.52 -23.57 5.86
N MET A 60 -1.57 -22.77 5.66
CA MET A 60 -1.53 -21.32 5.87
C MET A 60 -1.28 -20.92 7.33
N GLN A 61 -1.87 -21.65 8.28
CA GLN A 61 -1.75 -21.33 9.69
C GLN A 61 -0.34 -21.65 10.19
N PHE A 62 0.22 -22.77 9.71
CA PHE A 62 1.59 -23.15 10.01
C PHE A 62 2.61 -22.19 9.39
N ALA A 63 2.36 -21.73 8.16
CA ALA A 63 3.20 -20.70 7.53
C ALA A 63 3.20 -19.37 8.31
N LEU A 64 2.05 -18.95 8.85
CA LEU A 64 1.96 -17.76 9.71
C LEU A 64 2.75 -17.93 11.01
N ASP A 65 2.66 -19.10 11.65
CA ASP A 65 3.44 -19.39 12.85
C ASP A 65 4.95 -19.39 12.54
N ARG A 66 5.36 -20.01 11.42
CA ARG A 66 6.75 -19.97 10.95
C ARG A 66 7.22 -18.54 10.70
N CYS A 67 6.40 -17.73 10.01
CA CYS A 67 6.69 -16.32 9.76
C CYS A 67 6.92 -15.56 11.06
N LYS A 68 6.01 -15.68 12.05
CA LYS A 68 6.13 -15.00 13.35
C LYS A 68 7.44 -15.37 14.04
N LYS A 69 7.73 -16.65 14.13
CA LYS A 69 8.97 -17.14 14.77
C LYS A 69 10.20 -16.65 14.02
N PHE A 70 10.18 -16.67 12.69
CA PHE A 70 11.29 -16.22 11.85
C PHE A 70 11.55 -14.72 12.00
N VAL A 71 10.51 -13.88 11.94
CA VAL A 71 10.63 -12.44 12.16
C VAL A 71 11.13 -12.13 13.58
N SER A 72 10.64 -12.84 14.61
CA SER A 72 11.17 -12.72 15.97
C SER A 72 12.66 -13.04 16.07
N TYR A 73 13.12 -14.08 15.34
CA TYR A 73 14.54 -14.42 15.29
C TYR A 73 15.34 -13.31 14.60
N LEU A 74 14.89 -12.84 13.42
CA LEU A 74 15.58 -11.76 12.70
C LEU A 74 15.67 -10.49 13.55
N TYR A 75 14.63 -10.19 14.32
CA TYR A 75 14.60 -9.03 15.20
C TYR A 75 15.56 -9.16 16.38
N LYS A 76 15.66 -10.36 16.96
CA LYS A 76 16.62 -10.66 18.01
C LYS A 76 18.06 -10.46 17.51
N GLU A 77 18.36 -10.94 16.32
CA GLU A 77 19.68 -10.87 15.68
C GLU A 77 19.87 -9.63 14.77
N ARG A 78 19.00 -8.61 14.92
CA ARG A 78 18.88 -7.48 13.98
C ARG A 78 20.19 -6.74 13.74
N THR A 79 21.03 -6.58 14.76
CA THR A 79 22.31 -5.86 14.61
C THR A 79 23.23 -6.57 13.61
N SER A 80 23.34 -7.90 13.70
CA SER A 80 24.16 -8.71 12.80
C SER A 80 23.57 -8.75 11.38
N ILE A 81 22.25 -8.94 11.28
CA ILE A 81 21.55 -9.02 9.99
C ILE A 81 21.62 -7.69 9.23
N MET A 82 21.40 -6.55 9.92
CA MET A 82 21.40 -5.23 9.29
C MET A 82 22.80 -4.78 8.84
N GLN A 83 23.87 -5.29 9.48
CA GLN A 83 25.25 -5.04 9.04
C GLN A 83 25.67 -5.90 7.84
N ASN A 84 24.97 -7.01 7.62
CA ASN A 84 25.25 -7.92 6.51
C ASN A 84 24.43 -7.56 5.27
N GLU A 85 24.93 -6.61 4.46
CA GLU A 85 24.23 -6.14 3.27
C GLU A 85 23.87 -7.26 2.28
N LYS A 86 24.74 -8.28 2.15
CA LYS A 86 24.51 -9.38 1.20
C LYS A 86 23.35 -10.26 1.65
N LEU A 87 23.28 -10.59 2.93
CA LEU A 87 22.16 -11.32 3.51
C LEU A 87 20.88 -10.49 3.43
N LEU A 88 20.96 -9.20 3.77
CA LEU A 88 19.81 -8.30 3.77
C LEU A 88 19.18 -8.17 2.39
N ARG A 89 19.97 -7.97 1.33
CA ARG A 89 19.48 -7.92 -0.06
C ARG A 89 18.78 -9.22 -0.47
N LYS A 90 19.32 -10.37 -0.05
CA LYS A 90 18.64 -11.66 -0.30
C LYS A 90 17.30 -11.75 0.41
N LEU A 91 17.26 -11.36 1.70
CA LEU A 91 16.02 -11.37 2.47
C LEU A 91 14.96 -10.44 1.87
N GLN A 92 15.37 -9.27 1.40
CA GLN A 92 14.50 -8.29 0.73
C GLN A 92 13.72 -8.89 -0.45
N ASP A 93 14.28 -9.88 -1.13
CA ASP A 93 13.72 -10.51 -2.33
C ASP A 93 12.99 -11.85 -2.06
N ILE A 94 12.90 -12.30 -0.80
CA ILE A 94 12.22 -13.55 -0.45
C ILE A 94 10.82 -13.28 0.10
N LYS A 95 9.83 -14.03 -0.39
CA LYS A 95 8.44 -13.95 0.09
C LYS A 95 8.30 -14.59 1.48
N PHE A 96 8.28 -13.78 2.53
CA PHE A 96 8.03 -14.30 3.88
C PHE A 96 7.23 -13.35 4.78
N LEU A 97 6.93 -12.13 4.33
CA LEU A 97 6.13 -11.18 5.11
C LEU A 97 4.65 -11.23 4.70
N PRO A 98 3.72 -11.21 5.67
CA PRO A 98 2.29 -11.36 5.40
C PRO A 98 1.70 -10.08 4.79
N VAL A 99 0.89 -10.23 3.75
CA VAL A 99 0.18 -9.11 3.12
C VAL A 99 -1.16 -8.87 3.80
N LYS A 100 -1.47 -7.60 4.05
CA LYS A 100 -2.73 -7.15 4.63
C LYS A 100 -3.88 -7.53 3.73
N ARG A 101 -4.90 -8.14 4.33
CA ARG A 101 -6.14 -8.52 3.64
C ARG A 101 -7.00 -7.30 3.33
N ARG A 102 -7.77 -7.41 2.25
CA ARG A 102 -8.82 -6.47 1.88
C ARG A 102 -9.78 -6.24 3.04
N GLN A 103 -10.09 -4.97 3.29
CA GLN A 103 -11.12 -4.61 4.28
C GLN A 103 -12.49 -5.04 3.77
N MET A 104 -13.35 -5.49 4.69
CA MET A 104 -14.72 -5.90 4.37
C MET A 104 -15.44 -4.74 3.67
N ASN A 105 -16.13 -5.05 2.56
CA ASN A 105 -16.89 -4.11 1.72
C ASN A 105 -16.07 -3.16 0.83
N TRP A 106 -14.75 -3.31 0.68
CA TRP A 106 -14.00 -2.54 -0.32
C TRP A 106 -14.08 -3.20 -1.70
N LYS A 107 -14.74 -2.56 -2.66
CA LYS A 107 -14.95 -3.12 -4.01
C LYS A 107 -13.82 -2.85 -5.00
N LEU A 108 -12.88 -1.98 -4.66
CA LEU A 108 -11.74 -1.71 -5.55
C LEU A 108 -10.73 -2.86 -5.49
N ASP A 109 -9.93 -2.94 -6.54
CA ASP A 109 -8.78 -3.84 -6.59
C ASP A 109 -7.90 -3.64 -5.35
N TRP A 110 -7.32 -4.74 -4.87
CA TRP A 110 -6.53 -4.74 -3.64
C TRP A 110 -5.15 -5.27 -3.98
N GLY A 111 -4.09 -4.50 -3.75
CA GLY A 111 -2.73 -4.87 -4.18
C GLY A 111 -2.18 -6.14 -3.53
N GLY A 112 -2.79 -6.58 -2.44
CA GLY A 112 -2.48 -7.87 -1.78
C GLY A 112 -3.21 -9.08 -2.34
N GLU A 113 -4.10 -8.90 -3.31
CA GLU A 113 -4.85 -9.96 -3.97
C GLU A 113 -4.20 -10.26 -5.33
N GLY A 114 -3.49 -11.39 -5.41
CA GLY A 114 -2.99 -11.89 -6.69
C GLY A 114 -4.14 -12.34 -7.61
N PRO A 115 -3.91 -12.55 -8.92
CA PRO A 115 -4.95 -13.05 -9.83
C PRO A 115 -5.62 -14.36 -9.34
N GLU A 116 -4.92 -15.17 -8.55
CA GLU A 116 -5.42 -16.41 -7.93
C GLU A 116 -6.47 -16.19 -6.81
N SER A 117 -6.56 -15.00 -6.21
CA SER A 117 -7.57 -14.74 -5.16
C SER A 117 -8.98 -14.53 -5.71
N TYR A 118 -9.12 -14.19 -6.99
CA TYR A 118 -10.42 -13.98 -7.64
C TYR A 118 -11.20 -15.30 -7.83
N GLU A 119 -10.50 -16.42 -8.06
CA GLU A 119 -11.13 -17.75 -8.18
C GLU A 119 -11.63 -18.29 -6.82
N TYR A 120 -10.93 -17.97 -5.72
CA TYR A 120 -11.34 -18.39 -4.38
C TYR A 120 -12.44 -17.51 -3.77
N ALA A 121 -12.46 -16.21 -4.07
CA ALA A 121 -13.46 -15.27 -3.55
C ALA A 121 -14.86 -15.47 -4.17
N SER A 122 -14.94 -15.97 -5.40
CA SER A 122 -16.20 -16.20 -6.12
C SER A 122 -16.90 -17.52 -5.76
N LEU A 123 -16.24 -18.42 -5.02
CA LEU A 123 -16.76 -19.75 -4.68
C LEU A 123 -17.03 -19.99 -3.19
N LYS A 124 -16.68 -19.07 -2.28
CA LYS A 124 -16.99 -19.23 -0.84
C LYS A 124 -17.46 -17.92 -0.20
N GLN A 125 -18.74 -17.88 0.19
CA GLN A 125 -19.31 -16.90 1.13
C GLN A 125 -18.81 -17.11 2.58
N GLU A 126 -17.59 -17.59 2.79
CA GLU A 126 -17.03 -17.81 4.13
C GLU A 126 -16.02 -16.72 4.45
N LYS A 127 -16.36 -15.92 5.47
CA LYS A 127 -15.61 -14.79 6.02
C LYS A 127 -14.17 -15.13 6.49
N ASP A 128 -13.75 -16.39 6.46
CA ASP A 128 -12.50 -16.86 7.10
C ASP A 128 -11.47 -17.51 6.15
N ASN A 129 -11.80 -17.76 4.88
CA ASN A 129 -11.01 -18.65 4.01
C ASN A 129 -10.24 -18.00 2.87
N VAL A 130 -10.08 -16.67 2.83
CA VAL A 130 -9.14 -16.04 1.87
C VAL A 130 -7.70 -16.28 2.35
N PRO A 131 -6.85 -16.98 1.59
CA PRO A 131 -5.49 -17.31 2.02
C PRO A 131 -4.69 -16.03 2.29
N VAL A 132 -3.88 -16.03 3.36
CA VAL A 132 -2.92 -14.93 3.59
C VAL A 132 -1.82 -15.08 2.55
N VAL A 133 -1.57 -14.03 1.79
CA VAL A 133 -0.48 -14.01 0.81
C VAL A 133 0.80 -13.58 1.53
N PHE A 134 1.94 -14.14 1.13
CA PHE A 134 3.26 -13.65 1.55
C PHE A 134 3.96 -12.94 0.39
N GLN A 135 4.70 -11.88 0.70
CA GLN A 135 5.42 -11.09 -0.29
C GLN A 135 6.84 -10.74 0.18
N CYS A 136 7.69 -10.42 -0.80
CA CYS A 136 9.03 -9.87 -0.61
C CYS A 136 8.95 -8.54 0.17
N PRO A 137 9.78 -8.32 1.20
CA PRO A 137 9.87 -7.03 1.88
C PRO A 137 10.01 -5.83 0.92
N SER A 138 10.84 -5.96 -0.13
CA SER A 138 11.08 -4.92 -1.15
C SER A 138 9.86 -4.54 -1.99
N LYS A 139 8.79 -5.32 -1.91
CA LYS A 139 7.53 -5.12 -2.65
C LYS A 139 6.36 -4.80 -1.73
N LEU A 140 6.63 -4.44 -0.48
CA LEU A 140 5.62 -4.12 0.52
C LEU A 140 5.73 -2.67 0.96
N TYR A 141 4.57 -2.07 1.20
CA TYR A 141 4.45 -0.80 1.88
C TYR A 141 4.03 -1.01 3.35
N SER A 142 4.46 -0.08 4.20
CA SER A 142 4.05 -0.06 5.60
C SER A 142 2.54 0.12 5.74
N GLU A 143 1.94 -0.53 6.76
CA GLU A 143 0.52 -0.36 7.08
C GLU A 143 0.14 1.09 7.39
N THR A 144 1.09 1.89 7.87
CA THR A 144 0.86 3.31 8.21
C THR A 144 0.49 4.16 7.00
N ILE A 145 0.85 3.72 5.79
CA ILE A 145 0.60 4.41 4.52
C ILE A 145 -0.43 3.70 3.64
N LEU A 146 -1.19 2.75 4.19
CA LEU A 146 -2.24 2.01 3.47
C LEU A 146 -3.15 2.90 2.62
N GLU A 147 -3.63 3.99 3.20
CA GLU A 147 -4.51 4.92 2.50
C GLU A 147 -3.78 5.81 1.48
N LEU A 148 -2.47 6.03 1.66
CA LEU A 148 -1.68 6.79 0.69
C LEU A 148 -1.47 5.98 -0.59
N VAL A 149 -1.27 4.68 -0.47
CA VAL A 149 -1.16 3.75 -1.60
C VAL A 149 -2.52 3.23 -2.08
N CYS A 150 -3.61 3.86 -1.65
CA CYS A 150 -4.98 3.58 -2.11
C CYS A 150 -5.44 2.13 -1.95
N ALA A 151 -4.76 1.35 -1.11
CA ALA A 151 -4.89 -0.11 -1.06
C ALA A 151 -4.69 -0.85 -2.40
N LEU A 152 -4.17 -0.18 -3.43
CA LEU A 152 -3.84 -0.78 -4.74
C LEU A 152 -2.47 -1.45 -4.73
N GLU A 153 -1.64 -1.12 -3.73
CA GLU A 153 -0.34 -1.75 -3.51
C GLU A 153 -0.40 -2.78 -2.37
N ALA A 154 0.53 -3.73 -2.38
CA ALA A 154 0.67 -4.71 -1.31
C ALA A 154 1.19 -4.04 -0.03
N VAL A 155 0.44 -4.19 1.06
CA VAL A 155 0.74 -3.57 2.35
C VAL A 155 1.02 -4.65 3.39
N LEU A 156 1.99 -4.44 4.28
CA LEU A 156 2.31 -5.36 5.37
C LEU A 156 1.13 -5.51 6.35
N ASP A 157 0.85 -6.74 6.79
CA ASP A 157 -0.10 -6.99 7.88
C ASP A 157 0.60 -7.01 9.24
N ASN A 158 0.68 -5.85 9.91
CA ASN A 158 1.37 -5.78 11.22
C ASN A 158 0.65 -6.61 12.28
N SER A 159 -0.66 -6.86 12.14
CA SER A 159 -1.42 -7.68 13.10
C SER A 159 -0.99 -9.15 13.10
N ARG A 160 -0.27 -9.58 12.06
CA ARG A 160 0.24 -10.95 11.90
C ARG A 160 1.70 -11.09 12.32
N LEU A 161 2.38 -9.99 12.64
CA LEU A 161 3.74 -9.98 13.15
C LEU A 161 3.79 -10.07 14.69
N PRO A 162 4.95 -10.36 15.27
CA PRO A 162 5.16 -10.23 16.71
C PRO A 162 4.94 -8.77 17.17
N LEU A 163 4.41 -8.57 18.38
CA LEU A 163 4.01 -7.24 18.89
C LEU A 163 5.19 -6.29 19.14
N ASP A 164 6.38 -6.83 19.42
CA ASP A 164 7.55 -6.05 19.89
C ASP A 164 8.47 -5.58 18.75
N ILE A 165 8.04 -5.75 17.49
CA ILE A 165 8.83 -5.40 16.32
C ILE A 165 8.71 -3.90 16.05
N ASP A 166 9.85 -3.20 16.04
CA ASP A 166 9.89 -1.78 15.73
C ASP A 166 9.82 -1.50 14.21
N ALA A 167 9.32 -0.31 13.86
CA ALA A 167 9.14 0.11 12.47
C ALA A 167 10.47 0.34 11.72
N GLN A 168 11.56 0.68 12.42
CA GLN A 168 12.87 0.91 11.80
C GLN A 168 13.47 -0.40 11.31
N PHE A 169 13.29 -1.48 12.07
CA PHE A 169 13.67 -2.82 11.66
C PHE A 169 12.91 -3.27 10.41
N ILE A 170 11.60 -3.05 10.36
CA ILE A 170 10.77 -3.36 9.20
C ILE A 170 11.20 -2.56 7.97
N LYS A 171 11.48 -1.26 8.13
CA LYS A 171 12.06 -0.42 7.07
C LYS A 171 13.43 -0.95 6.62
N GLY A 172 14.29 -1.35 7.57
CA GLY A 172 15.60 -1.94 7.30
C GLY A 172 15.51 -3.24 6.49
N LEU A 173 14.47 -4.05 6.72
CA LEU A 173 14.18 -5.24 5.91
C LEU A 173 13.74 -4.91 4.48
N GLY A 174 13.48 -3.64 4.13
CA GLY A 174 13.13 -3.19 2.78
C GLY A 174 11.66 -2.86 2.56
N VAL A 175 10.83 -2.84 3.61
CA VAL A 175 9.43 -2.40 3.50
C VAL A 175 9.39 -0.88 3.36
N ALA A 176 8.76 -0.40 2.30
CA ALA A 176 8.67 1.01 1.94
C ALA A 176 7.78 1.79 2.93
N ASP A 177 8.21 2.99 3.29
CA ASP A 177 7.42 3.93 4.09
C ASP A 177 6.99 5.17 3.29
N GLU A 178 6.46 6.19 3.97
CA GLU A 178 5.97 7.41 3.31
C GLU A 178 7.04 8.15 2.50
N GLU A 179 8.33 8.01 2.86
CA GLU A 179 9.44 8.68 2.19
C GLU A 179 9.83 7.99 0.88
N ASP A 180 9.55 6.69 0.78
CA ASP A 180 9.85 5.86 -0.38
C ASP A 180 8.75 5.94 -1.46
N VAL A 181 7.58 6.49 -1.12
CA VAL A 181 6.45 6.63 -2.03
C VAL A 181 6.66 7.78 -3.01
N SER A 182 6.68 7.44 -4.31
CA SER A 182 6.76 8.45 -5.37
C SER A 182 5.45 9.22 -5.54
N PHE A 183 5.56 10.52 -5.82
CA PHE A 183 4.39 11.38 -6.06
C PHE A 183 3.52 10.89 -7.24
N LYS A 184 4.17 10.39 -8.29
CA LYS A 184 3.50 9.82 -9.46
C LYS A 184 2.65 8.60 -9.11
N LEU A 185 3.18 7.67 -8.30
CA LEU A 185 2.44 6.49 -7.86
C LEU A 185 1.14 6.87 -7.14
N VAL A 186 1.20 7.87 -6.26
CA VAL A 186 0.01 8.36 -5.53
C VAL A 186 -1.03 8.92 -6.50
N LEU A 187 -0.61 9.63 -7.55
CA LEU A 187 -1.51 10.16 -8.57
C LEU A 187 -2.13 9.06 -9.46
N ASP A 188 -1.32 8.08 -9.88
CA ASP A 188 -1.80 6.92 -10.65
C ASP A 188 -2.86 6.14 -9.87
N ASN A 189 -2.58 5.90 -8.59
CA ASN A 189 -3.47 5.19 -7.68
C ASN A 189 -4.76 5.98 -7.41
N LEU A 190 -4.65 7.29 -7.14
CA LEU A 190 -5.81 8.16 -6.98
C LEU A 190 -6.68 8.16 -8.26
N THR A 191 -6.06 8.28 -9.43
CA THR A 191 -6.78 8.28 -10.72
C THR A 191 -7.51 6.96 -10.96
N THR A 192 -6.89 5.84 -10.59
CA THR A 192 -7.51 4.52 -10.67
C THR A 192 -8.74 4.42 -9.78
N ILE A 193 -8.65 4.87 -8.51
CA ILE A 193 -9.81 4.98 -7.62
C ILE A 193 -10.91 5.86 -8.23
N CYS A 194 -10.54 7.03 -8.76
CA CYS A 194 -11.50 7.99 -9.31
C CYS A 194 -12.28 7.39 -10.49
N LYS A 195 -11.61 6.63 -11.37
CA LYS A 195 -12.24 5.94 -12.51
C LYS A 195 -13.20 4.85 -12.04
N SER A 196 -12.78 4.04 -11.07
CA SER A 196 -13.61 2.94 -10.55
C SER A 196 -14.81 3.39 -9.72
N CYS A 197 -14.73 4.56 -9.05
CA CYS A 197 -15.81 5.09 -8.22
C CYS A 197 -16.72 6.11 -8.94
N SER A 198 -16.36 6.61 -10.12
CA SER A 198 -17.11 7.72 -10.76
C SER A 198 -18.56 7.38 -11.14
N ASP A 199 -18.86 6.12 -11.42
CA ASP A 199 -20.17 5.68 -11.93
C ASP A 199 -20.91 4.72 -10.97
N VAL A 200 -20.39 4.56 -9.74
CA VAL A 200 -20.90 3.59 -8.76
C VAL A 200 -21.53 4.30 -7.58
N ILE A 201 -22.75 3.92 -7.21
CA ILE A 201 -23.37 4.35 -5.94
C ILE A 201 -22.71 3.55 -4.81
N LEU A 202 -21.88 4.23 -4.02
CA LEU A 202 -21.20 3.65 -2.87
C LEU A 202 -22.14 3.60 -1.66
N ALA A 203 -22.03 2.53 -0.87
CA ALA A 203 -22.65 2.46 0.44
C ALA A 203 -22.01 3.48 1.41
N ALA A 204 -22.68 3.80 2.52
CA ALA A 204 -22.19 4.79 3.48
C ALA A 204 -20.80 4.45 4.04
N ASP A 205 -20.55 3.17 4.35
CA ASP A 205 -19.25 2.71 4.86
C ASP A 205 -18.14 2.83 3.81
N GLU A 206 -18.44 2.56 2.54
CA GLU A 206 -17.50 2.69 1.41
C GLU A 206 -17.13 4.16 1.19
N LEU A 207 -18.12 5.04 1.26
CA LEU A 207 -17.92 6.48 1.14
C LEU A 207 -17.02 7.01 2.26
N HIS A 208 -17.22 6.56 3.50
CA HIS A 208 -16.36 6.94 4.63
C HIS A 208 -14.90 6.49 4.44
N ILE A 209 -14.67 5.27 3.93
CA ILE A 209 -13.31 4.80 3.61
C ILE A 209 -12.70 5.66 2.49
N LEU A 210 -13.48 6.00 1.46
CA LEU A 210 -13.03 6.84 0.35
C LEU A 210 -12.68 8.26 0.81
N ASP A 211 -13.52 8.89 1.64
CA ASP A 211 -13.27 10.21 2.24
C ASP A 211 -11.99 10.21 3.08
N ARG A 212 -11.81 9.19 3.93
CA ARG A 212 -10.60 9.04 4.75
C ARG A 212 -9.35 8.89 3.87
N THR A 213 -9.45 8.11 2.79
CA THR A 213 -8.35 7.80 1.88
C THR A 213 -7.93 9.04 1.10
N THR A 214 -8.89 9.71 0.44
CA THR A 214 -8.65 10.94 -0.31
C THR A 214 -8.12 12.07 0.57
N LEU A 215 -8.64 12.23 1.79
CA LEU A 215 -8.11 13.22 2.73
C LEU A 215 -6.64 12.98 3.11
N LYS A 216 -6.23 11.72 3.32
CA LYS A 216 -4.82 11.39 3.58
C LYS A 216 -3.93 11.74 2.38
N ILE A 217 -4.40 11.47 1.16
CA ILE A 217 -3.70 11.84 -0.08
C ILE A 217 -3.57 13.36 -0.22
N TYR A 218 -4.64 14.12 0.03
CA TYR A 218 -4.58 15.60 -0.04
C TYR A 218 -3.65 16.20 1.00
N LYS A 219 -3.59 15.63 2.21
CA LYS A 219 -2.60 16.01 3.23
C LYS A 219 -1.17 15.71 2.78
N TYR A 220 -0.94 14.58 2.11
CA TYR A 220 0.35 14.25 1.53
C TYR A 220 0.74 15.25 0.43
N PHE A 221 -0.16 15.61 -0.48
CA PHE A 221 0.08 16.64 -1.50
C PHE A 221 0.42 18.01 -0.88
N ASP A 222 -0.29 18.40 0.18
CA ASP A 222 0.00 19.62 0.94
C ASP A 222 1.41 19.59 1.58
N LYS A 223 1.81 18.44 2.14
CA LYS A 223 3.14 18.19 2.72
C LYS A 223 4.23 18.24 1.65
N VAL A 224 4.02 17.60 0.49
CA VAL A 224 4.94 17.61 -0.66
C VAL A 224 5.17 19.04 -1.16
N TYR A 225 4.11 19.83 -1.33
CA TYR A 225 4.24 21.22 -1.72
C TYR A 225 5.03 22.03 -0.68
N LYS A 226 4.70 21.91 0.61
CA LYS A 226 5.40 22.64 1.69
C LYS A 226 6.87 22.29 1.79
N LYS A 227 7.23 21.01 1.63
CA LYS A 227 8.63 20.53 1.66
C LYS A 227 9.47 21.13 0.53
N ASN A 228 8.87 21.31 -0.65
CA ASN A 228 9.56 21.81 -1.84
C ASN A 228 9.26 23.29 -2.13
N ALA A 229 8.64 24.03 -1.20
CA ALA A 229 8.21 25.42 -1.43
C ALA A 229 9.37 26.40 -1.68
N HIS A 230 10.59 26.02 -1.31
CA HIS A 230 11.82 26.80 -1.51
C HIS A 230 12.73 26.22 -2.60
N ASP A 231 12.32 25.13 -3.25
CA ASP A 231 13.07 24.43 -4.29
C ASP A 231 12.27 24.50 -5.58
N GLU A 232 12.51 25.56 -6.37
CA GLU A 232 11.74 25.85 -7.59
C GLU A 232 11.89 24.75 -8.64
N GLU A 233 13.07 24.14 -8.75
CA GLU A 233 13.34 23.06 -9.70
C GLU A 233 12.50 21.82 -9.38
N LYS A 234 12.55 21.33 -8.13
CA LYS A 234 11.73 20.19 -7.72
C LYS A 234 10.24 20.49 -7.78
N LEU A 235 9.84 21.73 -7.46
CA LEU A 235 8.43 22.11 -7.55
C LEU A 235 7.93 22.09 -9.00
N GLU A 236 8.76 22.52 -9.96
CA GLU A 236 8.43 22.45 -11.37
C GLU A 236 8.34 21.00 -11.87
N GLU A 237 9.25 20.11 -11.44
CA GLU A 237 9.15 18.67 -11.74
C GLU A 237 7.82 18.07 -11.25
N ILE A 238 7.43 18.37 -10.01
CA ILE A 238 6.15 17.92 -9.43
C ILE A 238 4.97 18.48 -10.22
N MET A 239 5.03 19.77 -10.60
CA MET A 239 3.98 20.42 -11.40
C MET A 239 3.88 19.82 -12.80
N GLN A 240 5.01 19.44 -13.40
CA GLN A 240 5.05 18.79 -14.71
C GLN A 240 4.36 17.41 -14.64
N VAL A 241 4.67 16.61 -13.63
CA VAL A 241 3.97 15.34 -13.39
C VAL A 241 2.47 15.59 -13.20
N LEU A 242 2.08 16.61 -12.44
CA LEU A 242 0.67 16.92 -12.21
C LEU A 242 -0.07 17.35 -13.49
N ASN A 243 0.60 18.04 -14.41
CA ASN A 243 0.00 18.50 -15.67
C ASN A 243 -0.49 17.32 -16.52
N ASP A 244 0.19 16.17 -16.45
CA ASP A 244 -0.23 14.94 -17.14
C ASP A 244 -1.63 14.46 -16.67
N TYR A 245 -2.06 14.84 -15.46
CA TYR A 245 -3.35 14.49 -14.86
C TYR A 245 -4.34 15.67 -14.85
N SER A 246 -4.04 16.78 -15.53
CA SER A 246 -4.87 18.01 -15.52
C SER A 246 -6.32 17.79 -15.97
N ASN A 247 -6.56 16.79 -16.81
CA ASN A 247 -7.90 16.44 -17.32
C ASN A 247 -8.64 15.41 -16.47
N GLU A 248 -7.98 14.79 -15.48
CA GLU A 248 -8.55 13.76 -14.62
C GLU A 248 -9.36 14.40 -13.48
N LYS A 249 -10.34 13.64 -12.98
CA LYS A 249 -11.07 14.03 -11.76
C LYS A 249 -10.22 13.60 -10.57
N LEU A 250 -9.74 14.54 -9.77
CA LEU A 250 -8.79 14.26 -8.68
C LEU A 250 -9.34 14.63 -7.30
N VAL A 251 -10.39 15.46 -7.25
CA VAL A 251 -10.88 16.02 -5.98
C VAL A 251 -12.25 15.45 -5.65
N LEU A 252 -12.38 14.84 -4.47
CA LEU A 252 -13.64 14.33 -3.96
C LEU A 252 -14.42 15.44 -3.25
N LEU A 253 -15.62 15.72 -3.72
CA LEU A 253 -16.57 16.64 -3.07
C LEU A 253 -17.96 16.00 -3.01
N ASN A 254 -18.54 15.96 -1.80
CA ASN A 254 -19.88 15.43 -1.56
C ASN A 254 -20.09 14.04 -2.18
N GLY A 255 -19.08 13.18 -2.12
CA GLY A 255 -19.09 11.84 -2.71
C GLY A 255 -18.95 11.76 -4.23
N THR A 256 -18.63 12.88 -4.90
CA THR A 256 -18.38 12.92 -6.34
C THR A 256 -16.99 13.44 -6.66
N PHE A 257 -16.30 12.80 -7.60
CA PHE A 257 -15.00 13.26 -8.07
C PHE A 257 -15.15 14.35 -9.12
N VAL A 258 -14.41 15.45 -8.93
CA VAL A 258 -14.42 16.64 -9.79
C VAL A 258 -13.01 16.99 -10.27
N LYS A 259 -12.93 17.68 -11.41
CA LYS A 259 -11.64 18.13 -11.96
C LYS A 259 -11.14 19.35 -11.20
N PRO A 260 -9.82 19.51 -10.99
CA PRO A 260 -9.26 20.71 -10.38
C PRO A 260 -9.66 22.01 -11.07
N CYS A 261 -9.78 22.01 -12.40
CA CYS A 261 -10.17 23.20 -13.17
C CYS A 261 -11.63 23.65 -12.92
N GLN A 262 -12.48 22.79 -12.37
CA GLN A 262 -13.87 23.10 -12.04
C GLN A 262 -14.02 23.66 -10.61
N LEU A 263 -12.92 23.75 -9.85
CA LEU A 263 -12.92 24.16 -8.45
C LEU A 263 -12.50 25.61 -8.26
N PHE A 264 -13.15 26.25 -7.29
CA PHE A 264 -12.84 27.61 -6.85
C PHE A 264 -12.92 27.69 -5.33
N LEU A 265 -12.09 28.54 -4.70
CA LEU A 265 -12.17 28.75 -3.25
C LEU A 265 -13.49 29.41 -2.85
N ASN A 266 -13.94 30.39 -3.63
CA ASN A 266 -15.18 31.11 -3.41
C ASN A 266 -15.94 31.28 -4.74
N LEU A 267 -17.13 30.70 -4.83
CA LEU A 267 -18.14 31.00 -5.86
C LEU A 267 -19.24 31.86 -5.25
N SER A 268 -19.71 32.85 -6.00
CA SER A 268 -20.83 33.71 -5.62
C SER A 268 -22.19 33.03 -5.78
N GLU A 269 -22.30 32.05 -6.68
CA GLU A 269 -23.53 31.33 -6.98
C GLU A 269 -23.28 29.82 -7.05
N ASP A 270 -24.33 29.02 -6.80
CA ASP A 270 -24.27 27.56 -6.96
C ASP A 270 -24.34 27.23 -8.46
N CYS A 271 -23.22 26.76 -9.01
CA CYS A 271 -23.07 26.39 -10.41
C CYS A 271 -22.94 24.87 -10.61
N THR A 272 -23.39 24.09 -9.62
CA THR A 272 -23.46 22.63 -9.72
C THR A 272 -24.36 22.21 -10.89
N PRO A 273 -23.98 21.24 -11.75
CA PRO A 273 -22.87 20.29 -11.64
C PRO A 273 -21.58 20.69 -12.39
N HIS A 274 -21.47 21.93 -12.87
CA HIS A 274 -20.38 22.34 -13.78
C HIS A 274 -19.20 22.97 -13.06
N LEU A 275 -19.46 23.78 -12.03
CA LEU A 275 -18.44 24.42 -11.20
C LEU A 275 -18.76 24.20 -9.73
N TYR A 276 -17.71 24.01 -8.93
CA TYR A 276 -17.81 23.62 -7.54
C TYR A 276 -17.04 24.59 -6.65
N SER A 277 -17.64 24.88 -5.49
CA SER A 277 -17.04 25.74 -4.47
C SER A 277 -16.45 24.90 -3.36
N LEU A 278 -15.22 25.22 -2.94
CA LEU A 278 -14.63 24.63 -1.73
C LEU A 278 -15.24 25.20 -0.43
N ASN A 279 -16.21 26.12 -0.51
CA ASN A 279 -16.93 26.66 0.66
C ASN A 279 -17.53 25.58 1.56
N THR A 280 -17.99 24.49 0.97
CA THR A 280 -18.62 23.37 1.68
C THR A 280 -17.60 22.39 2.28
N ALA A 281 -16.35 22.37 1.79
CA ALA A 281 -15.29 21.47 2.22
C ALA A 281 -14.24 22.17 3.09
N VAL A 282 -14.63 22.52 4.32
CA VAL A 282 -13.78 23.26 5.29
C VAL A 282 -12.43 22.59 5.53
N HIS A 283 -12.40 21.25 5.55
CA HIS A 283 -11.17 20.48 5.76
C HIS A 283 -10.15 20.64 4.62
N LEU A 284 -10.60 20.88 3.38
CA LEU A 284 -9.71 21.13 2.24
C LEU A 284 -9.18 22.57 2.21
N LYS A 285 -9.96 23.55 2.71
CA LYS A 285 -9.53 24.96 2.80
C LYS A 285 -8.29 25.16 3.66
N GLY A 286 -8.09 24.30 4.67
CA GLY A 286 -6.90 24.33 5.51
C GLY A 286 -5.61 23.91 4.79
N LEU A 287 -5.73 23.18 3.68
CA LEU A 287 -4.61 22.61 2.92
C LEU A 287 -4.12 23.58 1.85
N LYS A 288 -3.50 24.69 2.28
CA LYS A 288 -3.04 25.77 1.39
C LYS A 288 -2.02 25.32 0.34
N GLY A 289 -1.15 24.37 0.68
CA GLY A 289 -0.17 23.79 -0.24
C GLY A 289 -0.86 22.95 -1.31
N PHE A 290 -1.83 22.12 -0.93
CA PHE A 290 -2.66 21.37 -1.88
C PHE A 290 -3.42 22.29 -2.85
N ILE A 291 -4.04 23.35 -2.35
CA ILE A 291 -4.76 24.34 -3.18
C ILE A 291 -3.82 24.99 -4.21
N LYS A 292 -2.62 25.39 -3.77
CA LYS A 292 -1.60 25.97 -4.65
C LYS A 292 -1.07 24.96 -5.66
N LEU A 293 -0.84 23.72 -5.23
CA LEU A 293 -0.36 22.62 -6.07
C LEU A 293 -1.33 22.35 -7.22
N LEU A 294 -2.63 22.24 -6.92
CA LEU A 294 -3.68 22.04 -7.93
C LEU A 294 -4.07 23.31 -8.70
N ARG A 295 -3.41 24.46 -8.44
CA ARG A 295 -3.69 25.76 -9.07
C ARG A 295 -5.16 26.18 -8.97
N ILE A 296 -5.80 25.87 -7.84
CA ILE A 296 -7.22 26.18 -7.62
C ILE A 296 -7.36 27.71 -7.42
N PRO A 297 -8.10 28.41 -8.30
CA PRO A 297 -8.28 29.86 -8.22
C PRO A 297 -9.12 30.29 -7.00
N ASP A 298 -8.83 31.48 -6.48
CA ASP A 298 -9.55 32.05 -5.33
C ASP A 298 -10.98 32.49 -5.69
N ARG A 299 -11.14 33.12 -6.85
CA ARG A 299 -12.44 33.60 -7.35
C ARG A 299 -12.66 33.17 -8.79
N CYS A 300 -13.93 32.97 -9.12
CA CYS A 300 -14.35 32.71 -10.48
C CYS A 300 -14.56 34.04 -11.23
N SER A 301 -13.71 34.34 -12.21
CA SER A 301 -13.95 35.44 -13.16
C SER A 301 -14.88 34.95 -14.27
N VAL A 302 -15.81 35.80 -14.71
CA VAL A 302 -16.77 35.49 -15.80
C VAL A 302 -16.09 34.90 -17.04
N GLN A 303 -14.93 35.43 -17.44
CA GLN A 303 -14.16 34.96 -18.60
C GLN A 303 -13.72 33.48 -18.45
N ARG A 304 -13.22 33.12 -17.27
CA ARG A 304 -12.77 31.76 -16.95
C ARG A 304 -13.94 30.78 -16.82
N THR A 305 -15.10 31.24 -16.34
CA THR A 305 -16.35 30.48 -16.36
C THR A 305 -16.72 30.08 -17.79
N ILE A 306 -16.68 31.05 -18.71
CA ILE A 306 -17.00 30.85 -20.12
C ILE A 306 -16.01 29.84 -20.73
N GLU A 307 -14.71 30.01 -20.54
CA GLU A 307 -13.68 29.09 -21.05
C GLU A 307 -13.88 27.65 -20.54
N ILE A 308 -14.18 27.46 -19.25
CA ILE A 308 -14.44 26.13 -18.69
C ILE A 308 -15.72 25.54 -19.28
N LEU A 309 -16.82 26.31 -19.35
CA LEU A 309 -18.08 25.84 -19.90
C LEU A 309 -18.00 25.53 -21.39
N GLU A 310 -17.27 26.32 -22.18
CA GLU A 310 -16.98 26.06 -23.59
C GLU A 310 -16.19 24.76 -23.75
N SER A 311 -15.14 24.56 -22.95
CA SER A 311 -14.35 23.33 -22.99
C SER A 311 -15.19 22.08 -22.64
N LEU A 312 -16.12 22.20 -21.69
CA LEU A 312 -17.05 21.14 -21.32
C LEU A 312 -18.09 20.87 -22.43
N HIS A 313 -18.58 21.93 -23.08
CA HIS A 313 -19.51 21.82 -24.21
C HIS A 313 -18.86 21.10 -25.40
N THR A 314 -17.63 21.48 -25.77
CA THR A 314 -16.90 20.83 -26.87
C THR A 314 -16.56 19.37 -26.57
N GLN A 315 -16.26 19.03 -25.31
CA GLN A 315 -16.07 17.64 -24.88
C GLN A 315 -17.36 16.82 -24.95
N GLN A 316 -18.52 17.40 -24.59
CA GLN A 316 -19.81 16.73 -24.72
C GLN A 316 -20.21 16.51 -26.18
N GLU A 317 -19.99 17.48 -27.07
CA GLU A 317 -20.26 17.33 -28.51
C GLU A 317 -19.37 16.28 -29.17
N SER A 318 -18.10 16.23 -28.78
CA SER A 318 -17.15 15.21 -29.26
C SER A 318 -17.57 13.80 -28.83
N LYS A 319 -18.00 13.62 -27.57
CA LYS A 319 -18.57 12.35 -27.08
C LYS A 319 -19.85 11.97 -27.81
N LYS A 320 -20.77 12.91 -28.07
CA LYS A 320 -21.99 12.66 -28.86
C LYS A 320 -21.65 12.22 -30.30
N CYS A 321 -20.66 12.84 -30.94
CA CYS A 321 -20.22 12.44 -32.28
C CYS A 321 -19.57 11.05 -32.31
N GLN A 322 -18.80 10.67 -31.28
CA GLN A 322 -18.21 9.32 -31.17
C GLN A 322 -19.28 8.24 -30.93
N ILE A 323 -20.26 8.50 -30.07
CA ILE A 323 -21.39 7.58 -29.80
C ILE A 323 -22.28 7.43 -31.04
N MET A 324 -22.46 8.50 -31.82
CA MET A 324 -23.17 8.40 -33.10
C MET A 324 -22.37 7.56 -34.11
N LYS A 325 -21.05 7.70 -34.19
CA LYS A 325 -20.22 6.87 -35.09
C LYS A 325 -20.18 5.39 -34.71
N SER A 326 -20.20 5.04 -33.43
CA SER A 326 -20.18 3.64 -32.97
C SER A 326 -21.54 2.92 -33.09
N ARG A 327 -22.61 3.61 -33.48
CA ARG A 327 -23.93 3.02 -33.76
C ARG A 327 -24.15 2.67 -35.23
N TYR A 328 -23.22 3.03 -36.12
CA TYR A 328 -23.30 2.79 -37.57
C TYR A 328 -22.18 1.86 -38.10
N THR A 329 -21.48 1.15 -37.20
CA THR A 329 -20.55 0.04 -37.48
C THR A 329 -21.01 -1.19 -36.74
#